data_AF-A0A9N9CFZ2-F1
#
_entry.id   AF-A0A9N9CFZ2-F1
#
_cell.length_a   1.000
_cell.length_b   1.000
_cell.length_c   1.000
_cell.angle_alpha   90.00
_cell.angle_beta   90.00
_cell.angle_gamma   90.00
#
_symmetry.space_group_name_H-M   'P 1'
#
loop_
_entity.id
_entity.type
_entity.pdbx_description
1 polymer ?
#
loop_
_entity_poly.entity_id
_entity_poly.type
_entity_poly.pdbx_seq_one_letter_code
_entity_poly.pdbx_strand_id
1 'polypeptide(L)'
;MSTLKCKGSFEFTIFEATKLVGDVYSPPFATSNEMFWQLVFNPSTPDHPQFCSLGLRAIPNPEEENTTGIWKNRDMYFATIFLKDPKTQKKIDIGRAELNGFSATRRGFGWKDFCHNSELPAHGELVFGVEFENADIGLVAHSVTLPGRSLPKDLVDAWGDQLNNPDTADAQFNVNGRTIYANSGILCRRSDYFNTMFNGAWSETKAKKTPNRQMFTRHVRDMSEFSLGNVSIEKTTGSVAA
;
A
#
# COMPACT_ATOMS: atom_id res chain seq x y z
N MET A 1 17.65 14.43 1.76
CA MET A 1 16.19 14.16 1.70
C MET A 1 15.48 15.48 1.74
N SER A 2 14.54 15.72 0.83
CA SER A 2 13.73 16.94 0.81
C SER A 2 12.57 16.75 1.79
N THR A 3 12.57 17.45 2.93
CA THR A 3 11.43 17.49 3.84
C THR A 3 10.58 18.72 3.53
N LEU A 4 9.26 18.55 3.50
CA LEU A 4 8.33 19.67 3.40
C LEU A 4 7.87 20.02 4.81
N LYS A 5 8.10 21.26 5.23
CA LYS A 5 7.48 21.79 6.44
C LYS A 5 6.02 22.07 6.13
N CYS A 6 5.13 21.37 6.83
CA CYS A 6 3.70 21.53 6.63
C CYS A 6 2.94 21.46 7.96
N LYS A 7 1.71 21.95 7.93
CA LYS A 7 0.77 21.75 9.03
C LYS A 7 0.19 20.35 8.92
N GLY A 8 0.37 19.55 9.97
CA GLY A 8 -0.19 18.21 10.07
C GLY A 8 -1.24 18.17 11.17
N SER A 9 -2.36 17.48 10.95
CA SER A 9 -3.40 17.30 11.95
C SER A 9 -3.79 15.84 12.08
N PHE A 10 -4.09 15.41 13.30
CA PHE A 10 -4.66 14.11 13.58
C PHE A 10 -5.87 14.28 14.50
N GLU A 11 -6.92 13.52 14.23
CA GLU A 11 -8.16 13.55 15.00
C GLU A 11 -8.64 12.13 15.26
N PHE A 12 -9.19 11.92 16.45
CA PHE A 12 -9.76 10.65 16.84
C PHE A 12 -11.11 10.87 17.51
N THR A 13 -12.12 10.14 17.04
CA THR A 13 -13.50 10.23 17.52
C THR A 13 -13.79 9.07 18.46
N ILE A 14 -14.39 9.38 19.59
CA ILE A 14 -14.90 8.40 20.55
C ILE A 14 -16.41 8.56 20.72
N PHE A 15 -17.05 7.44 21.00
CA PHE A 15 -18.48 7.36 21.29
C PHE A 15 -18.67 7.08 22.78
N GLU A 16 -19.80 7.51 23.32
CA GLU A 16 -20.16 7.34 24.73
C GLU A 16 -19.09 7.85 25.73
N ALA A 17 -18.46 8.99 25.43
CA ALA A 17 -17.33 9.54 26.18
C ALA A 17 -17.60 9.70 27.68
N THR A 18 -18.85 9.98 28.07
CA THR A 18 -19.28 10.14 29.46
C THR A 18 -19.35 8.83 30.26
N LYS A 19 -19.36 7.68 29.59
CA LYS A 19 -19.39 6.35 30.23
C LYS A 19 -18.01 5.72 30.38
N LEU A 20 -16.99 6.34 29.79
CA LEU A 20 -15.63 5.81 29.81
C LEU A 20 -15.05 5.87 31.23
N VAL A 21 -14.27 4.85 31.58
CA VAL A 21 -13.54 4.77 32.85
C VAL A 21 -12.07 4.54 32.53
N GLY A 22 -11.22 5.48 32.94
CA GLY A 22 -9.78 5.43 32.73
C GLY A 22 -9.30 6.03 31.41
N ASP A 23 -8.04 5.78 31.09
CA ASP A 23 -7.37 6.36 29.93
C ASP A 23 -7.82 5.70 28.63
N VAL A 24 -8.16 6.52 27.65
CA VAL A 24 -8.41 6.12 26.26
C VAL A 24 -7.31 6.65 25.37
N TYR A 25 -6.71 5.73 24.62
CA TYR A 25 -5.61 6.02 23.71
C TYR A 25 -6.11 6.00 22.26
N SER A 26 -5.69 6.99 21.47
CA SER A 26 -5.88 6.94 20.02
C SER A 26 -5.02 5.84 19.39
N PRO A 27 -5.25 5.45 18.13
CA PRO A 27 -4.23 4.78 17.33
C PRO A 27 -2.94 5.62 17.28
N PRO A 28 -1.75 4.99 17.17
CA PRO A 28 -0.50 5.69 16.89
C PRO A 28 -0.57 6.45 15.56
N PHE A 29 0.03 7.63 15.53
CA PHE A 29 0.21 8.44 14.32
C PHE A 29 1.62 9.04 14.30
N ALA A 30 2.01 9.62 13.17
CA ALA A 30 3.39 10.05 12.97
C ALA A 30 3.49 11.44 12.36
N THR A 31 4.50 12.21 12.75
CA THR A 31 4.88 13.47 12.10
C THR A 31 6.10 13.32 11.21
N SER A 32 6.78 12.17 11.26
CA SER A 32 7.83 11.73 10.33
C SER A 32 7.99 10.20 10.42
N ASN A 33 8.85 9.59 9.59
CA ASN A 33 9.06 8.13 9.59
C ASN A 33 9.56 7.55 10.93
N GLU A 34 10.19 8.38 11.77
CA GLU A 34 10.82 7.94 13.02
C GLU A 34 10.19 8.60 14.26
N MET A 35 9.09 9.35 14.07
CA MET A 35 8.50 10.19 15.11
C MET A 35 7.03 9.88 15.28
N PHE A 36 6.77 8.99 16.24
CA PHE A 36 5.45 8.45 16.53
C PHE A 36 4.85 9.07 17.80
N TRP A 37 3.54 9.20 17.77
CA TRP A 37 2.74 9.88 18.76
C TRP A 37 1.44 9.13 19.03
N GLN A 38 0.84 9.41 20.17
CA GLN A 38 -0.47 8.89 20.55
C GLN A 38 -1.17 9.92 21.42
N LEU A 39 -2.47 10.15 21.18
CA LEU A 39 -3.27 10.97 22.09
C LEU A 39 -3.80 10.11 23.23
N VAL A 40 -3.87 10.70 24.42
CA VAL A 40 -4.48 10.09 25.61
C VAL A 40 -5.53 11.02 26.17
N PHE A 41 -6.75 10.51 26.32
CA PHE A 41 -7.88 11.21 26.92
C PHE A 41 -8.32 10.46 28.16
N ASN A 42 -8.59 11.16 29.26
CA ASN A 42 -9.22 10.57 30.43
C ASN A 42 -10.42 11.43 30.85
N PRO A 43 -11.63 10.88 30.94
CA PRO A 43 -12.84 11.64 31.26
C PRO A 43 -12.90 12.13 32.72
N SER A 44 -12.11 11.53 33.62
CA SER A 44 -12.08 11.91 35.03
C SER A 44 -10.80 11.40 35.70
N THR A 45 -9.93 12.32 36.12
CA THR A 45 -8.76 11.97 36.93
C THR A 45 -9.09 12.00 38.43
N PRO A 46 -8.46 11.15 39.27
CA PRO A 46 -8.71 11.16 40.72
C PRO A 46 -8.41 12.51 41.38
N ASP A 47 -7.41 13.23 40.88
CA ASP A 47 -6.99 14.54 41.38
C ASP A 47 -8.01 15.63 41.02
N HIS A 48 -8.64 15.53 39.84
CA HIS A 48 -9.57 16.53 39.29
C HIS A 48 -10.80 15.85 38.68
N PRO A 49 -11.76 15.36 39.48
CA PRO A 49 -12.88 14.54 38.98
C PRO A 49 -13.90 15.33 38.14
N GLN A 50 -13.87 16.66 38.23
CA GLN A 50 -14.74 17.56 37.44
C GLN A 50 -14.16 17.91 36.07
N PHE A 51 -12.92 17.53 35.81
CA PHE A 51 -12.22 17.84 34.57
C PHE A 51 -11.79 16.55 33.88
N CYS A 52 -11.82 16.59 32.56
CA CYS A 52 -11.15 15.59 31.75
C CYS A 52 -9.71 16.02 31.48
N SER A 53 -8.81 15.04 31.37
CA SER A 53 -7.44 15.24 30.94
C SER A 53 -7.28 14.91 29.46
N LEU A 54 -6.38 15.64 28.82
CA LEU A 54 -5.99 15.39 27.45
C LEU A 54 -4.49 15.61 27.29
N GLY A 55 -3.84 14.68 26.63
CA GLY A 55 -2.39 14.71 26.44
C GLY A 55 -1.93 14.05 25.16
N LEU A 56 -0.68 14.35 24.83
CA LEU A 56 0.09 13.77 23.76
C LEU A 56 1.24 12.95 24.37
N ARG A 57 1.34 11.70 23.92
CA ARG A 57 2.39 10.77 24.30
C ARG A 57 3.31 10.52 23.11
N ALA A 58 4.61 10.68 23.32
CA ALA A 58 5.64 10.26 22.41
C ALA A 58 5.84 8.74 22.51
N ILE A 59 5.74 8.05 21.38
CA ILE A 59 6.13 6.65 21.26
C ILE A 59 7.58 6.62 20.77
N PRO A 60 8.53 6.14 21.58
CA PRO A 60 9.93 6.04 21.18
C PRO A 60 10.13 5.09 20.01
N ASN A 61 11.04 5.45 19.12
CA ASN A 61 11.63 4.50 18.18
C ASN A 61 12.72 3.64 18.88
N PRO A 62 13.23 2.57 18.23
CA PRO A 62 14.22 1.68 18.83
C PRO A 62 15.52 2.37 19.26
N GLU A 63 15.92 3.44 18.57
CA GLU A 63 17.11 4.22 18.94
C GLU A 63 16.84 5.04 20.21
N GLU A 64 15.70 5.74 20.25
CA GLU A 64 15.26 6.60 21.35
C GLU A 64 15.04 5.84 22.66
N GLU A 65 14.50 4.61 22.61
CA GLU A 65 14.19 3.78 23.79
C GLU A 65 15.43 3.56 24.69
N ASN A 66 16.63 3.52 24.11
CA ASN A 66 17.87 3.24 24.82
C ASN A 66 18.69 4.49 25.17
N THR A 67 18.13 5.68 24.98
CA THR A 67 18.82 6.95 25.26
C THR A 67 18.51 7.48 26.66
N THR A 68 19.48 8.18 27.25
CA THR A 68 19.32 8.86 28.56
C THR A 68 19.04 10.35 28.43
N GLY A 69 19.19 10.91 27.22
CA GLY A 69 19.03 12.34 26.94
C GLY A 69 17.62 12.72 26.48
N ILE A 70 17.44 14.02 26.29
CA ILE A 70 16.26 14.60 25.66
C ILE A 70 16.29 14.31 24.16
N TRP A 71 15.15 13.91 23.60
CA TRP A 71 14.95 13.65 22.18
C TRP A 71 14.79 14.95 21.40
N LYS A 72 15.91 15.61 21.10
CA LYS A 72 15.96 16.93 20.44
C LYS A 72 15.14 17.04 19.15
N ASN A 73 15.00 15.94 18.40
CA ASN A 73 14.21 15.93 17.16
C ASN A 73 12.72 16.22 17.41
N ARG A 74 12.23 15.93 18.62
CA ARG A 74 10.84 16.19 19.04
C ARG A 74 10.66 17.58 19.64
N ASP A 75 11.75 18.28 19.98
CA ASP A 75 11.77 19.61 20.61
C ASP A 75 11.53 20.77 19.62
N MET A 76 10.99 20.50 18.43
CA MET A 76 10.85 21.49 17.34
C MET A 76 9.39 21.82 16.97
N TYR A 77 8.42 21.41 17.79
CA TYR A 77 7.00 21.51 17.46
C TYR A 77 6.20 22.33 18.46
N PHE A 78 5.45 23.30 17.92
CA PHE A 78 4.21 23.73 18.58
C PHE A 78 3.13 22.72 18.23
N ALA A 79 2.48 22.19 19.27
CA ALA A 79 1.30 21.37 19.14
C ALA A 79 0.11 22.12 19.73
N THR A 80 -0.98 22.13 18.97
CA THR A 80 -2.29 22.58 19.44
C THR A 80 -3.15 21.34 19.62
N ILE A 81 -3.36 20.95 20.88
CA ILE A 81 -4.22 19.84 21.27
C ILE A 81 -5.61 20.41 21.53
N PHE A 82 -6.66 19.75 21.06
CA PHE A 82 -8.02 20.28 21.15
C PHE A 82 -9.06 19.19 21.37
N LEU A 83 -10.18 19.61 21.95
CA LEU A 83 -11.45 18.89 21.93
C LEU A 83 -12.40 19.59 20.97
N LYS A 84 -13.19 18.82 20.23
CA LYS A 84 -14.28 19.36 19.40
C LYS A 84 -15.49 18.45 19.42
N ASP A 85 -16.64 19.06 19.21
CA ASP A 85 -17.89 18.35 18.98
C ASP A 85 -17.94 17.87 17.51
N PRO A 86 -18.10 16.56 17.24
CA PRO A 86 -18.14 16.02 15.89
C PRO A 86 -19.32 16.54 15.06
N LYS A 87 -20.43 16.94 15.68
CA LYS A 87 -21.64 17.38 14.97
C LYS A 87 -21.54 18.84 14.55
N THR A 88 -21.06 19.69 15.45
CA THR A 88 -20.94 21.13 15.19
C THR A 88 -19.58 21.54 14.63
N GLN A 89 -18.58 20.65 14.70
CA GLN A 89 -17.17 20.92 14.40
C GLN A 89 -16.57 22.07 15.24
N LYS A 90 -17.28 22.56 16.26
CA LYS A 90 -16.81 23.61 17.14
C LYS A 90 -15.78 23.02 18.11
N LYS A 91 -14.61 23.67 18.19
CA LYS A 91 -13.61 23.37 19.23
C LYS A 91 -14.20 23.77 20.60
N ILE A 92 -14.26 22.81 21.51
CA ILE A 92 -14.77 22.95 22.88
C ILE A 92 -13.67 23.59 23.72
N ASP A 93 -12.48 22.99 23.70
CA ASP A 93 -11.31 23.50 24.39
C ASP A 93 -10.04 23.28 23.56
N ILE A 94 -9.03 24.12 23.78
CA ILE A 94 -7.81 24.20 22.98
C ILE A 94 -6.62 24.52 23.89
N GLY A 95 -5.66 23.60 23.97
CA GLY A 95 -4.36 23.82 24.60
C GLY A 95 -3.25 23.88 23.57
N ARG A 96 -2.50 24.98 23.58
CA ARG A 96 -1.30 25.14 22.73
C ARG A 96 -0.06 25.08 23.60
N ALA A 97 0.93 24.28 23.17
CA ALA A 97 2.17 24.16 23.90
C ALA A 97 3.37 23.91 22.98
N GLU A 98 4.53 24.33 23.49
CA GLU A 98 5.84 23.89 22.98
C GLU A 98 6.12 22.48 23.47
N LEU A 99 6.33 21.57 22.53
CA LEU A 99 6.71 20.20 22.83
C LEU A 99 8.20 20.18 23.15
N ASN A 100 8.56 20.28 24.42
CA ASN A 100 9.97 20.29 24.86
C ASN A 100 10.21 19.23 25.95
N GLY A 101 11.39 18.59 25.89
CA GLY A 101 11.88 17.76 26.98
C GLY A 101 11.34 16.33 26.98
N PHE A 102 10.91 15.82 25.82
CA PHE A 102 10.57 14.41 25.68
C PHE A 102 11.84 13.55 25.81
N SER A 103 11.73 12.44 26.52
CA SER A 103 12.82 11.49 26.73
C SER A 103 12.27 10.10 27.01
N ALA A 104 13.16 9.11 27.12
CA ALA A 104 12.79 7.75 27.49
C ALA A 104 12.02 7.68 28.83
N THR A 105 12.31 8.61 29.75
CA THR A 105 11.65 8.72 31.07
C THR A 105 10.48 9.70 31.10
N ARG A 106 10.42 10.66 30.18
CA ARG A 106 9.34 11.65 30.06
C ARG A 106 8.70 11.57 28.69
N ARG A 107 7.76 10.64 28.53
CA ARG A 107 7.08 10.37 27.25
C ARG A 107 5.76 11.11 27.06
N GLY A 108 5.25 11.80 28.08
CA GLY A 108 3.93 12.42 28.04
C GLY A 108 3.98 13.93 28.27
N PHE A 109 3.11 14.64 27.54
CA PHE A 109 2.80 16.04 27.73
C PHE A 109 1.27 16.22 27.71
N GLY A 110 0.70 17.04 28.57
CA GLY A 110 -0.74 17.28 28.57
C GLY A 110 -1.20 18.01 29.82
N TRP A 111 -2.52 18.20 29.92
CA TRP A 111 -3.17 18.87 31.03
C TRP A 111 -4.12 17.90 31.73
N LYS A 112 -4.05 17.86 33.06
CA LYS A 112 -4.92 17.03 33.89
C LYS A 112 -6.33 17.61 34.03
N ASP A 113 -6.41 18.93 33.93
CA ASP A 113 -7.57 19.80 34.06
C ASP A 113 -7.90 20.47 32.72
N PHE A 114 -7.82 19.71 31.63
CA PHE A 114 -7.86 20.26 30.27
C PHE A 114 -9.20 20.94 29.95
N CYS A 115 -10.32 20.29 30.25
CA CYS A 115 -11.66 20.80 29.96
C CYS A 115 -12.61 20.37 31.07
N HIS A 116 -13.51 21.26 31.49
CA HIS A 116 -14.51 20.95 32.49
C HIS A 116 -15.59 20.02 31.92
N ASN A 117 -16.00 19.01 32.68
CA ASN A 117 -16.90 17.96 32.21
C ASN A 117 -18.30 18.47 31.81
N SER A 118 -18.72 19.62 32.33
CA SER A 118 -19.99 20.26 31.94
C SER A 118 -19.98 20.83 30.51
N GLU A 119 -18.81 21.04 29.92
CA GLU A 119 -18.66 21.58 28.57
C GLU A 119 -18.68 20.47 27.50
N LEU A 120 -18.54 19.22 27.93
CA LEU A 120 -18.57 18.07 27.04
C LEU A 120 -19.96 17.88 26.43
N PRO A 121 -20.05 17.38 25.18
CA PRO A 121 -21.33 17.23 24.51
C PRO A 121 -22.21 16.18 25.21
N ALA A 122 -23.44 16.57 25.57
CA ALA A 122 -24.39 15.70 26.27
C ALA A 122 -24.76 14.42 25.49
N HIS A 123 -24.59 14.43 24.16
CA HIS A 123 -24.85 13.28 23.30
C HIS A 123 -23.72 12.23 23.34
N GLY A 124 -22.61 12.51 24.04
CA GLY A 124 -21.55 11.54 24.34
C GLY A 124 -20.58 11.25 23.20
N GLU A 125 -20.69 11.90 22.04
CA GLU A 125 -19.66 11.81 21.00
C GLU A 125 -18.66 12.94 21.19
N LEU A 126 -17.37 12.63 21.03
CA LEU A 126 -16.31 13.59 21.27
C LEU A 126 -15.15 13.32 20.30
N VAL A 127 -14.54 14.39 19.80
CA VAL A 127 -13.30 14.30 19.04
C VAL A 127 -12.20 14.98 19.82
N PHE A 128 -11.08 14.29 20.00
CA PHE A 128 -9.84 14.91 20.43
C PHE A 128 -8.81 14.81 19.32
N GLY A 129 -8.00 15.85 19.18
CA GLY A 129 -7.05 15.97 18.09
C GLY A 129 -5.83 16.81 18.45
N VAL A 130 -4.89 16.81 17.53
CA VAL A 130 -3.68 17.63 17.59
C VAL A 130 -3.35 18.20 16.23
N GLU A 131 -2.92 19.46 16.22
CA GLU A 131 -2.38 20.17 15.06
C GLU A 131 -0.91 20.52 15.34
N PHE A 132 -0.02 20.12 14.44
CA PHE A 132 1.41 20.46 14.45
C PHE A 132 1.68 21.54 13.41
N GLU A 133 2.43 22.58 13.78
CA GLU A 133 2.69 23.69 12.87
C GLU A 133 3.84 23.44 11.87
N ASN A 134 4.82 22.60 12.23
CA ASN A 134 6.08 22.43 11.48
C ASN A 134 6.40 20.96 11.17
N ALA A 135 5.40 20.09 11.02
CA ALA A 135 5.56 18.66 10.75
C ALA A 135 6.48 18.42 9.55
N ASP A 136 7.55 17.62 9.74
CA ASP A 136 8.38 17.10 8.66
C ASP A 136 7.68 15.91 8.01
N ILE A 137 6.60 16.18 7.28
CA ILE A 137 6.00 15.14 6.45
C ILE A 137 6.97 14.89 5.30
N GLY A 138 7.69 13.77 5.40
CA GLY A 138 8.57 13.33 4.34
C GLY A 138 7.74 13.20 3.06
N LEU A 139 8.14 13.90 2.00
CA LEU A 139 7.80 13.54 0.62
C LEU A 139 8.56 12.27 0.26
N VAL A 140 8.46 11.23 1.08
CA VAL A 140 8.84 9.90 0.65
C VAL A 140 7.66 9.49 -0.21
N ALA A 141 7.85 9.46 -1.52
CA ALA A 141 7.07 8.57 -2.34
C ALA A 141 7.21 7.20 -1.66
N HIS A 142 6.23 6.83 -0.85
CA HIS A 142 6.01 5.44 -0.55
C HIS A 142 5.69 4.85 -1.92
N SER A 143 6.71 4.37 -2.62
CA SER A 143 6.52 3.08 -3.27
C SER A 143 6.03 2.23 -2.12
N VAL A 144 4.73 2.02 -2.05
CA VAL A 144 4.12 1.07 -1.14
C VAL A 144 4.70 -0.26 -1.56
N THR A 145 5.91 -0.57 -1.08
CA THR A 145 6.26 -1.93 -0.79
C THR A 145 5.41 -2.25 0.43
N LEU A 146 4.20 -2.74 0.16
CA LEU A 146 3.72 -3.94 0.83
C LEU A 146 4.93 -4.87 1.08
N PRO A 147 4.92 -5.79 2.05
CA PRO A 147 5.96 -6.81 2.15
C PRO A 147 5.98 -7.79 0.95
N GLY A 148 5.73 -7.33 -0.27
CA GLY A 148 6.31 -7.89 -1.48
C GLY A 148 7.79 -7.58 -1.47
N ARG A 149 8.59 -8.60 -1.14
CA ARG A 149 9.98 -8.72 -1.60
C ARG A 149 10.06 -8.13 -3.01
N SER A 150 11.05 -7.27 -3.27
CA SER A 150 11.41 -6.98 -4.66
C SER A 150 11.53 -8.31 -5.38
N LEU A 151 10.93 -8.42 -6.57
CA LEU A 151 10.91 -9.67 -7.31
C LEU A 151 12.36 -10.17 -7.40
N PRO A 152 12.67 -11.37 -6.85
CA PRO A 152 14.05 -11.83 -6.76
C PRO A 152 14.67 -11.78 -8.16
N LYS A 153 15.77 -11.04 -8.32
CA LYS A 153 16.38 -10.80 -9.65
C LYS A 153 16.77 -12.11 -10.32
N ASP A 154 17.24 -13.07 -9.52
CA ASP A 154 17.50 -14.45 -9.92
C ASP A 154 16.29 -15.13 -10.55
N LEU A 155 15.06 -14.88 -10.09
CA LEU A 155 13.86 -15.42 -10.73
C LEU A 155 13.52 -14.71 -12.04
N VAL A 156 13.76 -13.41 -12.12
CA VAL A 156 13.57 -12.63 -13.35
C VAL A 156 14.57 -13.09 -14.41
N ASP A 157 15.83 -13.22 -14.04
CA ASP A 157 16.92 -13.66 -14.89
C ASP A 157 16.68 -15.11 -15.33
N ALA A 158 16.35 -16.02 -14.40
CA ALA A 158 16.05 -17.41 -14.73
C ALA A 158 14.87 -17.58 -15.69
N TRP A 159 13.81 -16.76 -15.58
CA TRP A 159 12.70 -16.79 -16.54
C TRP A 159 13.04 -16.09 -17.86
N GLY A 160 13.88 -15.05 -17.82
CA GLY A 160 14.44 -14.41 -19.01
C GLY A 160 15.27 -15.39 -19.83
N ASP A 161 16.09 -16.20 -19.17
CA ASP A 161 16.96 -17.21 -19.78
C ASP A 161 16.18 -18.39 -20.40
N GLN A 162 14.90 -18.56 -20.04
CA GLN A 162 14.02 -19.54 -20.70
C GLN A 162 13.51 -19.05 -22.06
N LEU A 163 13.52 -17.75 -22.32
CA LEU A 163 13.07 -17.20 -23.59
C LEU A 163 14.14 -17.43 -24.67
N ASN A 164 13.74 -17.95 -25.83
CA ASN A 164 14.63 -18.29 -26.93
C ASN A 164 15.69 -19.36 -26.60
N ASN A 165 15.44 -20.19 -25.60
CA ASN A 165 16.26 -21.36 -25.31
C ASN A 165 15.69 -22.60 -26.01
N PRO A 166 16.34 -23.13 -27.07
CA PRO A 166 15.84 -24.30 -27.79
C PRO A 166 15.92 -25.59 -26.97
N ASP A 167 16.80 -25.67 -25.97
CA ASP A 167 17.01 -26.88 -25.18
C ASP A 167 15.88 -27.13 -24.17
N THR A 168 15.18 -26.07 -23.77
CA THR A 168 14.12 -26.13 -22.74
C THR A 168 12.73 -25.74 -23.27
N ALA A 169 12.62 -25.36 -24.54
CA ALA A 169 11.36 -24.97 -25.16
C ALA A 169 10.50 -26.18 -25.54
N ASP A 170 9.19 -26.03 -25.35
CA ASP A 170 8.15 -26.97 -25.78
C ASP A 170 7.22 -26.36 -26.85
N ALA A 171 7.44 -25.07 -27.19
CA ALA A 171 6.71 -24.34 -28.21
C ALA A 171 7.65 -23.50 -29.09
N GLN A 172 7.34 -23.44 -30.38
CA GLN A 172 8.07 -22.66 -31.37
C GLN A 172 7.12 -21.74 -32.14
N PHE A 173 7.46 -20.46 -32.24
CA PHE A 173 6.75 -19.49 -33.07
C PHE A 173 7.60 -19.07 -34.25
N ASN A 174 7.07 -19.22 -35.46
CA ASN A 174 7.69 -18.72 -36.67
C ASN A 174 7.01 -17.42 -37.07
N VAL A 175 7.69 -16.29 -36.87
CA VAL A 175 7.15 -14.94 -37.11
C VAL A 175 8.09 -14.20 -38.06
N ASN A 176 7.59 -13.83 -39.25
CA ASN A 176 8.35 -13.10 -40.27
C ASN A 176 9.72 -13.71 -40.60
N GLY A 177 9.77 -15.05 -40.73
CA GLY A 177 11.01 -15.78 -41.02
C GLY A 177 11.98 -15.91 -39.85
N ARG A 178 11.58 -15.49 -38.64
CA ARG A 178 12.35 -15.69 -37.39
C ARG A 178 11.68 -16.74 -36.52
N THR A 179 12.50 -17.58 -35.93
CA THR A 179 12.07 -18.61 -34.97
C THR A 179 12.24 -18.09 -33.55
N ILE A 180 11.19 -18.21 -32.74
CA ILE A 180 11.18 -17.88 -31.31
C ILE A 180 10.85 -19.15 -30.55
N TYR A 181 11.74 -19.56 -29.65
CA TYR A 181 11.54 -20.71 -28.78
C TYR A 181 10.96 -20.24 -27.44
N ALA A 182 9.93 -20.92 -26.95
CA ALA A 182 9.21 -20.51 -25.76
C ALA A 182 8.65 -21.71 -24.98
N ASN A 183 8.20 -21.43 -23.75
CA ASN A 183 7.55 -22.41 -22.90
C ASN A 183 6.03 -22.18 -22.82
N SER A 184 5.24 -23.15 -23.27
CA SER A 184 3.79 -23.12 -23.33
C SER A 184 3.15 -22.94 -21.94
N GLY A 185 3.73 -23.53 -20.89
CA GLY A 185 3.28 -23.37 -19.51
C GLY A 185 3.42 -21.93 -19.01
N ILE A 186 4.54 -21.27 -19.31
CA ILE A 186 4.76 -19.85 -18.98
C ILE A 186 3.76 -18.98 -19.74
N LEU A 187 3.58 -19.22 -21.05
CA LEU A 187 2.66 -18.45 -21.89
C LEU A 187 1.21 -18.58 -21.42
N CYS A 188 0.74 -19.79 -21.14
CA CYS A 188 -0.62 -20.03 -20.64
C CYS A 188 -0.88 -19.29 -19.32
N ARG A 189 0.09 -19.26 -18.40
CA ARG A 189 -0.07 -18.58 -17.10
C ARG A 189 -0.05 -17.06 -17.21
N ARG A 190 0.50 -16.50 -18.28
CA ARG A 190 0.70 -15.05 -18.46
C ARG A 190 -0.17 -14.43 -19.55
N SER A 191 -0.92 -15.23 -20.30
CA SER A 191 -1.74 -14.77 -21.41
C SER A 191 -2.95 -15.66 -21.61
N ASP A 192 -4.14 -15.09 -21.44
CA ASP A 192 -5.40 -15.80 -21.68
C ASP A 192 -5.53 -16.24 -23.14
N TYR A 193 -4.93 -15.49 -24.07
CA TYR A 193 -4.85 -15.85 -25.48
C TYR A 193 -4.10 -17.17 -25.66
N PHE A 194 -2.86 -17.27 -25.14
CA PHE A 194 -2.08 -18.50 -25.26
C PHE A 194 -2.66 -19.64 -24.44
N ASN A 195 -3.26 -19.36 -23.28
CA ASN A 195 -3.98 -20.38 -22.52
C ASN A 195 -5.13 -20.98 -23.33
N THR A 196 -5.94 -20.14 -23.97
CA THR A 196 -7.03 -20.57 -24.84
C THR A 196 -6.52 -21.29 -26.08
N MET A 197 -5.40 -20.84 -26.65
CA MET A 197 -4.77 -21.46 -27.82
C MET A 197 -4.23 -22.87 -27.53
N PHE A 198 -3.57 -23.07 -26.39
CA PHE A 198 -2.96 -24.36 -26.03
C PHE A 198 -3.93 -25.33 -25.34
N ASN A 199 -4.86 -24.81 -24.53
CA ASN A 199 -5.74 -25.60 -23.66
C ASN A 199 -7.24 -25.45 -23.96
N GLY A 200 -7.63 -24.52 -24.83
CA GLY A 200 -9.03 -24.25 -25.18
C GLY A 200 -9.47 -24.84 -26.51
N ALA A 201 -10.75 -24.66 -26.85
CA ALA A 201 -11.33 -25.08 -28.12
C ALA A 201 -11.00 -24.07 -29.24
N TRP A 202 -9.74 -24.07 -29.69
CA TRP A 202 -9.28 -23.21 -30.78
C TRP A 202 -9.88 -23.67 -32.13
N SER A 203 -10.39 -22.74 -32.94
CA SER A 203 -11.06 -23.07 -34.20
C SER A 203 -10.11 -23.49 -35.33
N GLU A 204 -8.83 -23.11 -35.26
CA GLU A 204 -7.84 -23.39 -36.33
C GLU A 204 -7.19 -24.78 -36.24
N THR A 205 -7.34 -25.50 -35.12
CA THR A 205 -6.85 -26.89 -34.97
C THR A 205 -7.77 -27.94 -35.57
N LYS A 206 -8.88 -27.54 -36.21
CA LYS A 206 -9.68 -28.45 -37.06
C LYS A 206 -8.88 -28.77 -38.32
N ALA A 207 -8.10 -29.85 -38.26
CA ALA A 207 -7.38 -30.41 -39.39
C ALA A 207 -8.30 -30.47 -40.63
N LYS A 208 -7.91 -29.78 -41.70
CA LYS A 208 -8.52 -29.93 -43.02
C LYS A 208 -8.36 -31.40 -43.41
N LYS A 209 -9.46 -32.17 -43.38
CA LYS A 209 -9.53 -33.46 -44.08
C LYS A 209 -9.32 -33.17 -45.55
N THR A 210 -8.16 -33.51 -46.10
CA THR A 210 -7.86 -33.42 -47.52
C THR A 210 -8.78 -34.40 -48.28
N PRO A 211 -9.65 -33.95 -49.19
CA PRO A 211 -10.23 -34.84 -50.18
C PRO A 211 -9.26 -34.97 -51.36
N ASN A 212 -9.21 -36.20 -51.87
CA ASN A 212 -8.43 -36.65 -53.01
C ASN A 212 -8.59 -35.80 -54.29
N ARG A 213 -7.47 -35.57 -54.99
CA ARG A 213 -7.23 -35.64 -56.44
C ARG A 213 -8.41 -35.30 -57.39
N GLN A 214 -8.34 -34.19 -58.13
CA GLN A 214 -8.38 -34.13 -59.61
C GLN A 214 -8.29 -32.69 -60.20
N MET A 215 -7.40 -32.59 -61.20
CA MET A 215 -7.38 -31.77 -62.44
C MET A 215 -7.85 -30.30 -62.51
N PHE A 216 -6.90 -29.46 -62.97
CA PHE A 216 -7.02 -28.26 -63.82
C PHE A 216 -8.41 -27.74 -64.23
N THR A 217 -8.67 -26.45 -63.97
CA THR A 217 -8.84 -25.44 -65.05
C THR A 217 -8.75 -24.01 -64.50
N ARG A 218 -8.14 -23.13 -65.30
CA ARG A 218 -7.95 -21.69 -65.05
C ARG A 218 -9.28 -20.92 -65.02
N HIS A 219 -9.40 -19.97 -64.11
CA HIS A 219 -10.00 -18.67 -64.39
C HIS A 219 -9.22 -17.56 -63.67
N VAL A 220 -9.08 -16.42 -64.33
CA VAL A 220 -8.18 -15.31 -64.02
C VAL A 220 -8.99 -14.09 -63.55
N ARG A 221 -8.50 -13.43 -62.49
CA ARG A 221 -8.76 -12.05 -61.98
C ARG A 221 -10.19 -11.79 -61.42
N ASP A 222 -10.36 -11.01 -60.35
CA ASP A 222 -9.71 -9.73 -60.01
C ASP A 222 -9.59 -9.47 -58.50
N MET A 223 -8.73 -8.50 -58.19
CA MET A 223 -8.14 -8.08 -56.91
C MET A 223 -9.12 -7.55 -55.85
N SER A 224 -8.90 -7.95 -54.58
CA SER A 224 -8.91 -7.05 -53.43
C SER A 224 -8.36 -7.76 -52.18
N GLU A 225 -7.22 -7.25 -51.69
CA GLU A 225 -6.83 -7.11 -50.28
C GLU A 225 -7.06 -8.28 -49.30
N PHE A 226 -5.98 -8.93 -48.85
CA PHE A 226 -5.36 -8.71 -47.53
C PHE A 226 -4.28 -9.78 -47.34
N SER A 227 -3.02 -9.34 -47.40
CA SER A 227 -1.87 -10.11 -46.92
C SER A 227 -1.84 -10.01 -45.40
N LEU A 228 -1.83 -11.14 -44.70
CA LEU A 228 -1.09 -11.31 -43.45
C LEU A 228 -0.73 -12.79 -43.32
N GLY A 229 0.56 -13.01 -43.04
CA GLY A 229 1.29 -14.24 -43.29
C GLY A 229 0.81 -15.46 -42.50
N ASN A 230 0.99 -16.61 -43.11
CA ASN A 230 0.77 -17.91 -42.50
C ASN A 230 1.75 -18.12 -41.33
N VAL A 231 1.25 -18.17 -40.11
CA VAL A 231 1.97 -18.70 -38.95
C VAL A 231 1.70 -20.20 -38.89
N SER A 232 2.76 -21.02 -38.85
CA SER A 232 2.67 -22.47 -38.65
C SER A 232 3.43 -22.84 -37.37
N ILE A 233 2.78 -23.66 -36.53
CA ILE A 233 3.27 -24.06 -35.20
C ILE A 233 3.28 -25.59 -35.16
N GLU A 234 4.44 -26.15 -34.84
CA GLU A 234 4.61 -27.59 -34.61
C GLU A 234 4.89 -27.83 -33.12
N LYS A 235 4.23 -28.82 -32.51
CA LYS A 235 4.53 -29.31 -31.16
C LYS A 235 5.52 -30.46 -31.28
N THR A 236 6.69 -30.32 -30.65
CA THR A 236 7.70 -31.38 -30.62
C THR A 236 7.40 -32.32 -29.45
N THR A 237 6.90 -33.52 -29.73
CA THR A 237 6.75 -34.57 -28.71
C THR A 237 8.04 -35.39 -28.62
N GLY A 238 8.81 -35.20 -27.54
CA GLY A 238 9.96 -36.04 -27.22
C GLY A 238 9.51 -37.39 -26.65
N SER A 239 9.80 -38.47 -27.39
CA SER A 239 9.70 -39.85 -26.92
C SER A 239 10.96 -40.21 -26.13
N VAL A 240 10.82 -40.50 -24.83
CA VAL A 240 11.88 -41.11 -24.02
C VAL A 240 11.76 -42.63 -24.20
N ALA A 241 12.73 -43.23 -24.90
CA ALA A 241 12.92 -44.68 -24.89
C ALA A 241 13.68 -45.09 -23.62
N ALA A 242 13.24 -46.20 -23.03
CA ALA A 242 13.73 -46.81 -21.80
C ALA A 242 15.18 -47.31 -21.89
#